data_AF-B5FZ88-F1
#
_entry.id   AF-B5FZ88-F1
#
_cell.length_a   1.000
_cell.length_b   1.000
_cell.length_c   1.000
_cell.angle_alpha   90.00
_cell.angle_beta   90.00
_cell.angle_gamma   90.00
#
_symmetry.space_group_name_H-M   'P 1'
#
loop_
_entity.id
_entity.type
_entity.pdbx_description
1 polymer ?
#
loop_
_entity_poly.entity_id
_entity_poly.type
_entity_poly.pdbx_seq_one_letter_code
_entity_poly.pdbx_strand_id
1 'polypeptide(L)' 'MKSAAETGYCFNIRRLRLQEKLVLLRYDPIAKQRVLFTEKRKIRSV' A
#
# COMPACT_ATOMS: atom_id res chain seq x y z
N MET A 1 2.27 -0.21 -2.18
CA MET A 1 1.58 -0.34 -0.89
C MET A 1 1.95 -1.67 -0.28
N LYS A 2 2.49 -1.69 0.93
CA LYS A 2 2.85 -2.91 1.68
C LYS A 2 1.85 -3.08 2.83
N SER A 3 1.35 -4.31 3.01
CA SER A 3 0.48 -4.68 4.13
C SER A 3 1.22 -4.51 5.47
N ALA A 4 0.57 -3.88 6.46
CA ALA A 4 1.08 -3.77 7.82
C ALA A 4 1.01 -5.10 8.59
N ALA A 5 0.20 -6.06 8.13
CA ALA A 5 0.12 -7.40 8.73
C ALA A 5 1.29 -8.32 8.32
N GLU A 6 2.31 -7.78 7.65
CA GLU A 6 3.54 -8.48 7.25
C GLU A 6 3.36 -9.77 6.44
N THR A 7 2.19 -9.97 5.84
CA THR A 7 1.83 -11.12 4.99
C THR A 7 2.61 -11.23 3.67
N GLY A 8 3.33 -10.17 3.30
CA GLY A 8 4.00 -10.05 1.99
C GLY A 8 3.10 -9.54 0.86
N TYR A 9 1.77 -9.44 1.06
CA TYR A 9 0.86 -8.91 0.06
C TYR A 9 1.14 -7.41 -0.21
N CYS A 10 1.36 -7.09 -1.49
CA CYS A 10 1.67 -5.74 -1.95
C CYS A 10 0.89 -5.41 -3.23
N PHE A 11 0.52 -4.15 -3.38
CA PHE A 11 -0.12 -3.66 -4.61
C PHE A 11 0.34 -2.25 -5.00
N ASN A 12 0.10 -1.89 -6.26
CA ASN A 12 0.49 -0.60 -6.83
C ASN A 12 -0.70 0.35 -6.88
N ILE A 13 -0.45 1.63 -6.65
CA ILE A 13 -1.44 2.70 -6.77
C ILE A 13 -0.75 3.95 -7.34
N ARG A 14 -1.51 4.79 -8.05
CA ARG A 14 -1.03 6.08 -8.52
C ARG A 14 -1.17 7.12 -7.41
N ARG A 15 -0.21 8.02 -7.30
CA ARG A 15 -0.26 9.20 -6.43
C ARG A 15 0.33 10.42 -7.13
N LEU A 16 -0.08 11.62 -6.72
CA LEU A 16 0.52 12.86 -7.17
C LEU A 16 1.92 13.04 -6.58
N ARG A 17 2.80 13.73 -7.31
CA ARG A 17 4.21 13.89 -6.92
C ARG A 17 4.40 14.73 -5.65
N LEU A 18 3.59 15.78 -5.49
CA LEU A 18 3.68 16.73 -4.38
C LEU A 18 2.80 16.35 -3.17
N GLN A 19 2.24 15.14 -3.17
CA GLN A 19 1.40 14.65 -2.08
C GLN A 19 2.21 13.85 -1.07
N GLU A 20 1.75 13.82 0.18
CA GLU A 20 2.31 12.96 1.24
C GLU A 20 2.23 11.46 0.86
N LYS A 21 2.95 10.62 1.62
CA LYS A 21 2.91 9.17 1.42
C LYS A 21 1.53 8.63 1.75
N LEU A 22 1.02 7.74 0.90
CA LEU A 22 -0.30 7.18 1.11
C LEU A 22 -0.32 6.17 2.25
N VAL A 23 -1.38 6.26 3.07
CA VAL A 23 -1.77 5.28 4.08
C VAL A 23 -3.25 4.95 3.84
N LEU A 24 -3.58 3.67 3.64
CA LEU A 24 -4.93 3.24 3.25
C LEU A 24 -5.36 2.01 4.04
N LEU A 25 -6.64 1.93 4.39
CA LEU A 25 -7.23 0.71 4.95
C LEU A 25 -7.83 -0.13 3.83
N ARG A 26 -7.28 -1.33 3.58
CA ARG A 26 -7.75 -2.23 2.51
C ARG A 26 -7.76 -3.68 2.97
N TYR A 27 -8.57 -4.50 2.30
CA TYR A 27 -8.58 -5.95 2.54
C TYR A 27 -7.28 -6.59 2.06
N ASP A 28 -6.66 -7.39 2.93
CA ASP A 28 -5.55 -8.25 2.60
C ASP A 28 -6.08 -9.69 2.42
N PRO A 29 -5.95 -10.29 1.23
CA PRO A 29 -6.48 -11.63 0.96
C PRO A 29 -5.74 -12.73 1.72
N ILE A 30 -4.49 -12.50 2.14
CA ILE A 30 -3.70 -13.47 2.90
C ILE A 30 -4.13 -13.44 4.38
N ALA A 31 -4.25 -12.23 4.95
CA ALA A 31 -4.72 -12.07 6.33
C ALA A 31 -6.24 -12.27 6.48
N LYS A 32 -6.99 -12.23 5.38
CA LYS A 32 -8.47 -12.30 5.32
C LYS A 32 -9.18 -11.23 6.15
N GLN A 33 -8.56 -10.06 6.28
CA GLN A 33 -9.09 -8.93 7.06
C GLN A 33 -8.68 -7.59 6.45
N ARG A 34 -9.34 -6.51 6.88
CA ARG A 34 -8.95 -5.15 6.48
C ARG A 34 -7.78 -4.68 7.35
N VAL A 35 -6.68 -4.35 6.70
CA VAL A 35 -5.43 -3.94 7.34
C VAL A 35 -4.97 -2.61 6.80
N LEU A 36 -4.09 -1.95 7.55
CA LEU A 36 -3.43 -0.74 7.10
C LEU A 36 -2.38 -1.09 6.04
N PHE A 37 -2.33 -0.29 4.98
CA PHE A 37 -1.32 -0.37 3.94
C PHE A 37 -0.56 0.94 3.87
N THR A 38 0.77 0.84 3.82
CA THR A 38 1.67 2.01 3.75
C THR A 38 2.49 1.99 2.47
N GLU A 39 2.84 3.17 1.97
CA GLU A 39 3.70 3.30 0.80
C GLU A 39 5.18 3.13 1.17
N LYS A 40 5.81 2.05 0.67
CA LYS A 40 7.23 1.76 0.93
C LYS A 40 8.18 2.32 -0.14
N ARG A 41 7.87 2.14 -1.43
CA ARG A 41 8.75 2.51 -2.55
C ARG A 41 7.94 2.95 -3.77
N LYS A 42 8.43 3.98 -4.46
CA LYS A 42 7.94 4.40 -5.79
C LYS A 42 8.54 3.50 -6.88
N ILE A 43 7.70 3.04 -7.81
CA ILE A 43 8.12 2.18 -8.94
C ILE A 43 8.59 3.01 -10.13
N ARG A 44 7.76 3.93 -10.63
CA ARG A 44 8.08 4.77 -11.79
C ARG A 44 7.46 6.16 -11.68
N SER A 45 8.02 7.13 -12.38
CA SER A 45 7.29 8.36 -12.73
C SER A 45 6.37 8.08 -13.90
N VAL A 46 5.15 8.58 -13.80
CA VAL A 46 4.22 8.73 -14.92
C VAL A 46 4.11 10.23 -15.17
#